data_AF-A0A381U5C6-F1
#
_entry.id   AF-A0A381U5C6-F1
#
_cell.length_a   1.000
_cell.length_b   1.000
_cell.length_c   1.000
_cell.angle_alpha   90.00
_cell.angle_beta   90.00
_cell.angle_gamma   90.00
#
_symmetry.space_group_name_H-M   'P 1'
#
loop_
_entity.id
_entity.type
_entity.pdbx_description
1 polymer ?
#
loop_
_entity_poly.entity_id
_entity_poly.type
_entity_poly.pdbx_seq_one_letter_code
_entity_poly.pdbx_strand_id
1 'polypeptide(L)'
;TKSDEQFVDDLDGEFKKRYMLHYNFPPFSVGEVKRYLGLSRREVGHGNLAERAFRFVMPEFEDFPYTVRVVSDILESNGSSSMATVCSASLALMDAGVPIKSHVTGISVGLITDGDKSVMLTDILGEEDHFGDMDYKVAGTRNGITSIQVDLKIAGISMDLVKEAFEKAKIGRMSLLDKMEAEISQPKNTLSDYAPKIDHIQIDPEKIGGIIGPGGKMIRSIQSNYECQVEVDDDGVVVISSLSAENNQKARDIIEAIVREPEVGMEFEGEVKRIMNFGAFVEFSPGREGLCHISQLSYERTEKVEDVVNIGDVVKVKIIKVDDMNRIDLSMRALHDPPEGWVEPPKRERRPSRHGGGGRGRHSGNRPPRKNFSRGGR
;
A
#
# COMPACT_ATOMS: atom_id res chain seq x y z
N THR A 1 1.48 -3.40 7.65
CA THR A 1 1.87 -2.65 6.44
C THR A 1 2.13 -3.64 5.32
N LYS A 2 2.45 -3.18 4.10
CA LYS A 2 2.71 -4.08 2.95
C LYS A 2 3.91 -5.00 3.19
N SER A 3 4.93 -4.55 3.91
CA SER A 3 6.01 -5.38 4.46
C SER A 3 5.58 -6.55 5.36
N ASP A 4 4.40 -6.47 5.99
CA ASP A 4 3.87 -7.55 6.84
C ASP A 4 3.07 -8.61 6.06
N GLU A 5 2.89 -8.43 4.75
CA GLU A 5 2.21 -9.41 3.91
C GLU A 5 2.95 -10.75 3.93
N GLN A 6 2.20 -11.84 4.03
CA GLN A 6 2.79 -13.16 3.95
C GLN A 6 3.10 -13.48 2.48
N PHE A 7 4.39 -13.60 2.17
CA PHE A 7 4.84 -14.15 0.90
C PHE A 7 4.62 -15.67 0.90
N VAL A 8 3.98 -16.17 -0.16
CA VAL A 8 3.71 -17.59 -0.37
C VAL A 8 4.34 -18.00 -1.69
N ASP A 9 5.32 -18.89 -1.59
CA ASP A 9 5.94 -19.59 -2.72
C ASP A 9 5.29 -20.97 -2.83
N ASP A 10 4.38 -21.12 -3.79
CA ASP A 10 3.66 -22.36 -4.07
C ASP A 10 3.98 -22.86 -5.48
N LEU A 11 3.63 -24.11 -5.78
CA LEU A 11 3.90 -24.73 -7.08
C LEU A 11 3.27 -23.97 -8.26
N ASP A 12 2.14 -23.30 -8.02
CA ASP A 12 1.41 -22.51 -9.02
C ASP A 12 1.96 -21.08 -9.19
N GLY A 13 2.96 -20.69 -8.38
CA GLY A 13 3.64 -19.41 -8.44
C GLY A 13 3.67 -18.68 -7.11
N GLU A 14 4.35 -17.53 -7.14
CA GLU A 14 4.53 -16.66 -5.98
C GLU A 14 3.36 -15.68 -5.85
N PHE A 15 2.79 -15.57 -4.65
CA PHE A 15 1.77 -14.56 -4.34
C PHE A 15 1.91 -14.02 -2.91
N LYS A 16 1.27 -12.88 -2.63
CA LYS A 16 1.25 -12.26 -1.30
C LYS A 16 -0.15 -12.32 -0.71
N LYS A 17 -0.23 -12.65 0.58
CA LYS A 17 -1.48 -12.61 1.36
C LYS A 17 -1.53 -11.37 2.24
N ARG A 18 -2.54 -10.53 1.98
CA ARG A 18 -2.87 -9.36 2.81
C ARG A 18 -3.74 -9.70 4.03
N TYR A 19 -4.61 -10.71 3.90
CA TYR A 19 -5.43 -11.20 4.99
C TYR A 19 -4.94 -12.57 5.42
N MET A 20 -4.66 -12.71 6.71
CA MET A 20 -4.19 -13.95 7.32
C MET A 20 -5.06 -14.29 8.51
N LEU A 21 -5.54 -15.53 8.59
CA LEU A 21 -6.21 -16.03 9.79
C LEU A 21 -5.45 -17.23 10.35
N HIS A 22 -4.89 -17.04 11.54
CA HIS A 22 -4.25 -18.11 12.30
C HIS A 22 -5.22 -18.63 13.36
N TYR A 23 -5.34 -19.95 13.43
CA TYR A 23 -6.21 -20.64 14.36
C TYR A 23 -5.34 -21.51 15.26
N ASN A 24 -5.49 -21.36 16.57
CA ASN A 24 -4.77 -22.11 17.59
C ASN A 24 -5.76 -22.90 18.44
N PHE A 25 -5.44 -24.17 18.67
CA PHE A 25 -6.25 -25.09 19.47
C PHE A 25 -5.41 -25.68 20.60
N PRO A 26 -5.18 -24.90 21.68
CA PRO A 26 -4.36 -25.35 22.79
C PRO A 26 -5.03 -26.53 23.52
N PRO A 27 -4.25 -27.49 24.07
CA PRO A 27 -4.81 -28.68 24.72
C PRO A 27 -5.77 -28.39 25.89
N PHE A 28 -5.54 -27.28 26.61
CA PHE A 28 -6.39 -26.90 27.73
C PHE A 28 -7.83 -26.57 27.30
N SER A 29 -8.07 -26.25 26.03
CA SER A 29 -9.41 -25.92 25.51
C SER A 29 -10.41 -27.07 25.58
N VAL A 30 -9.89 -28.29 25.70
CA VAL A 30 -10.67 -29.53 25.90
C VAL A 30 -10.34 -30.20 27.25
N GLY A 31 -9.66 -29.47 28.15
CA GLY A 31 -9.26 -29.98 29.47
C GLY A 31 -8.10 -30.98 29.44
N GLU A 32 -7.35 -31.08 28.34
CA GLU A 32 -6.22 -31.99 28.22
C GLU A 32 -4.87 -31.30 28.53
N VAL A 33 -3.88 -32.10 28.92
CA VAL A 33 -2.49 -31.65 29.08
C VAL A 33 -1.62 -32.35 28.04
N LYS A 34 -1.13 -31.60 27.05
CA LYS A 34 -0.26 -32.11 25.99
C LYS A 34 0.86 -31.10 25.67
N ARG A 35 1.96 -31.60 25.12
CA ARG A 35 3.08 -30.75 24.69
C ARG A 35 2.67 -29.98 23.42
N TYR A 36 2.67 -28.65 23.50
CA TYR A 36 2.31 -27.77 22.39
C TYR A 36 3.58 -27.27 21.69
N LEU A 37 3.92 -27.88 20.56
CA LEU A 37 5.20 -27.65 19.84
C LEU A 37 5.04 -26.94 18.49
N GLY A 38 3.83 -26.74 18.01
CA GLY A 38 3.54 -26.14 16.72
C GLY A 38 2.12 -26.42 16.26
N LEU A 39 1.76 -25.88 15.09
CA LEU A 39 0.43 -26.03 14.51
C LEU A 39 0.24 -27.42 13.92
N SER A 40 -0.86 -28.06 14.29
CA SER A 40 -1.33 -29.31 13.68
C SER A 40 -1.99 -29.05 12.32
N ARG A 41 -2.12 -30.12 11.51
CA ARG A 41 -2.85 -30.04 10.22
C ARG A 41 -4.30 -29.60 10.39
N ARG A 42 -4.95 -30.01 11.50
CA ARG A 42 -6.34 -29.62 11.79
C ARG A 42 -6.44 -28.12 12.08
N GLU A 43 -5.51 -27.58 12.84
CA GLU A 43 -5.46 -26.13 13.12
C GLU A 43 -5.27 -25.31 11.85
N VAL A 44 -4.34 -25.71 10.98
CA VAL A 44 -4.16 -25.07 9.67
C VAL A 44 -5.42 -25.20 8.80
N GLY A 45 -6.06 -26.39 8.77
CA GLY A 45 -7.28 -26.61 8.01
C GLY A 45 -8.47 -25.77 8.50
N HIS A 46 -8.65 -25.66 9.81
CA HIS A 46 -9.68 -24.80 10.41
C HIS A 46 -9.40 -23.32 10.17
N GLY A 47 -8.14 -22.90 10.29
CA GLY A 47 -7.70 -21.54 9.95
C GLY A 47 -8.02 -21.19 8.50
N ASN A 48 -7.64 -22.05 7.56
CA ASN A 48 -7.92 -21.86 6.13
C ASN A 48 -9.44 -21.84 5.82
N LEU A 49 -10.23 -22.69 6.48
CA LEU A 49 -11.69 -22.68 6.33
C LEU A 49 -12.29 -21.34 6.74
N ALA A 50 -11.86 -20.83 7.89
CA ALA A 50 -12.32 -19.55 8.41
C ALA A 50 -11.78 -18.38 7.57
N GLU A 51 -10.51 -18.39 7.17
CA GLU A 51 -9.91 -17.38 6.28
C GLU A 51 -10.71 -17.25 4.99
N ARG A 52 -11.03 -18.39 4.35
CA ARG A 52 -11.79 -18.42 3.10
C ARG A 52 -13.20 -17.83 3.26
N ALA A 53 -13.81 -17.93 4.43
CA ALA A 53 -15.12 -17.36 4.69
C ALA A 53 -15.16 -15.82 4.55
N PHE A 54 -14.02 -15.15 4.68
CA PHE A 54 -13.92 -13.69 4.56
C PHE A 54 -13.52 -13.18 3.17
N ARG A 55 -13.11 -14.06 2.25
CA ARG A 55 -12.56 -13.70 0.93
C ARG A 55 -13.39 -12.65 0.18
N PHE A 56 -14.72 -12.74 0.27
CA PHE A 56 -15.63 -11.87 -0.50
C PHE A 56 -16.06 -10.61 0.26
N VAL A 57 -15.82 -10.53 1.57
CA VAL A 57 -16.25 -9.40 2.41
C VAL A 57 -15.11 -8.47 2.82
N MET A 58 -13.85 -8.91 2.67
CA MET A 58 -12.71 -8.05 2.93
C MET A 58 -12.73 -6.83 1.97
N PRO A 59 -12.36 -5.64 2.45
CA PRO A 59 -12.21 -4.45 1.60
C PRO A 59 -11.05 -4.65 0.62
N GLU A 60 -11.03 -3.88 -0.47
CA GLU A 60 -9.89 -3.83 -1.38
C GLU A 60 -8.73 -3.01 -0.78
N PHE A 61 -7.55 -3.05 -1.42
CA PHE A 61 -6.37 -2.34 -0.92
C PHE A 61 -6.57 -0.83 -0.90
N GLU A 62 -7.22 -0.31 -1.94
CA GLU A 62 -7.50 1.12 -2.13
C GLU A 62 -8.38 1.68 -1.01
N ASP A 63 -9.38 0.90 -0.56
CA ASP A 63 -10.28 1.28 0.52
C ASP A 63 -9.65 1.08 1.91
N PHE A 64 -8.77 0.07 2.05
CA PHE A 64 -8.15 -0.28 3.31
C PHE A 64 -6.73 -0.82 3.10
N PRO A 65 -5.71 0.06 3.08
CA PRO A 65 -4.33 -0.28 2.70
C PRO A 65 -3.56 -0.99 3.83
N TYR A 66 -4.21 -1.91 4.52
CA TYR A 66 -3.67 -2.63 5.68
C TYR A 66 -3.57 -4.12 5.41
N THR A 67 -2.45 -4.67 5.83
CA THR A 67 -2.31 -6.10 6.07
C THR A 67 -3.01 -6.43 7.38
N VAL A 68 -3.93 -7.39 7.34
CA VAL A 68 -4.78 -7.76 8.47
C VAL A 68 -4.45 -9.18 8.88
N ARG A 69 -4.07 -9.34 10.15
CA ARG A 69 -3.85 -10.64 10.77
C ARG A 69 -4.86 -10.85 11.89
N VAL A 70 -5.64 -11.91 11.77
CA VAL A 70 -6.52 -12.39 12.84
C VAL A 70 -5.89 -13.63 13.46
N VAL A 71 -5.86 -13.67 14.79
CA VAL A 71 -5.46 -14.86 15.55
C VAL A 71 -6.66 -15.27 16.39
N SER A 72 -7.12 -16.50 16.20
CA SER A 72 -8.20 -17.10 16.98
C SER A 72 -7.61 -18.13 17.92
N ASP A 73 -7.62 -17.82 19.21
CA ASP A 73 -7.21 -18.73 20.28
C ASP A 73 -8.47 -19.39 20.86
N ILE A 74 -8.60 -20.69 20.64
CA ILE A 74 -9.73 -21.45 21.19
C ILE A 74 -9.47 -21.71 22.67
N LEU A 75 -10.27 -21.08 23.53
CA LEU A 75 -10.14 -21.22 24.98
C LEU A 75 -10.98 -22.37 25.53
N GLU A 76 -12.06 -22.71 24.85
CA GLU A 76 -12.97 -23.80 25.18
C GLU A 76 -13.52 -24.40 23.88
N SER A 77 -13.70 -25.71 23.84
CA SER A 77 -14.26 -26.39 22.67
C SER A 77 -15.11 -27.58 23.04
N ASN A 78 -16.41 -27.46 22.80
CA ASN A 78 -17.36 -28.59 22.82
C ASN A 78 -18.23 -28.66 21.55
N GLY A 79 -17.89 -27.88 20.52
CA GLY A 79 -18.61 -27.81 19.25
C GLY A 79 -17.70 -27.28 18.15
N SER A 80 -18.26 -26.70 17.10
CA SER A 80 -17.48 -26.22 15.96
C SER A 80 -16.72 -24.92 16.25
N SER A 81 -15.54 -25.05 16.85
CA SER A 81 -14.61 -23.95 17.13
C SER A 81 -14.14 -23.21 15.86
N SER A 82 -14.16 -23.86 14.70
CA SER A 82 -13.86 -23.20 13.42
C SER A 82 -14.98 -22.26 12.99
N MET A 83 -16.24 -22.59 13.26
CA MET A 83 -17.37 -21.68 13.00
C MET A 83 -17.43 -20.56 14.05
N ALA A 84 -17.11 -20.87 15.31
CA ALA A 84 -16.91 -19.84 16.34
C ALA A 84 -15.81 -18.84 15.94
N THR A 85 -14.73 -19.32 15.32
CA THR A 85 -13.66 -18.47 14.79
C THR A 85 -14.14 -17.53 13.68
N VAL A 86 -15.04 -17.98 12.80
CA VAL A 86 -15.65 -17.08 11.79
C VAL A 86 -16.43 -15.98 12.48
N CYS A 87 -17.27 -16.33 13.46
CA CYS A 87 -18.08 -15.35 14.18
C CYS A 87 -17.20 -14.34 14.95
N SER A 88 -16.21 -14.83 15.71
CA SER A 88 -15.32 -13.97 16.50
C SER A 88 -14.41 -13.12 15.62
N ALA A 89 -13.87 -13.65 14.52
CA ALA A 89 -13.09 -12.88 13.55
C ALA A 89 -13.93 -11.76 12.95
N SER A 90 -15.21 -12.00 12.64
CA SER A 90 -16.08 -10.97 12.08
C SER A 90 -16.30 -9.81 13.05
N LEU A 91 -16.52 -10.11 14.33
CA LEU A 91 -16.63 -9.09 15.39
C LEU A 91 -15.31 -8.35 15.57
N ALA A 92 -14.19 -9.09 15.68
CA ALA A 92 -12.86 -8.50 15.90
C ALA A 92 -12.43 -7.59 14.75
N LEU A 93 -12.73 -7.95 13.50
CA LEU A 93 -12.45 -7.11 12.33
C LEU A 93 -13.21 -5.79 12.40
N MET A 94 -14.52 -5.83 12.70
CA MET A 94 -15.31 -4.61 12.84
C MET A 94 -14.87 -3.77 14.05
N ASP A 95 -14.56 -4.41 15.18
CA ASP A 95 -14.06 -3.76 16.39
C ASP A 95 -12.70 -3.08 16.17
N ALA A 96 -11.85 -3.66 15.33
CA ALA A 96 -10.57 -3.10 14.92
C ALA A 96 -10.70 -1.99 13.87
N GLY A 97 -11.91 -1.69 13.39
CA GLY A 97 -12.18 -0.66 12.36
C GLY A 97 -11.88 -1.11 10.93
N VAL A 98 -11.80 -2.43 10.68
CA VAL A 98 -11.68 -2.96 9.32
C VAL A 98 -13.03 -2.83 8.61
N PRO A 99 -13.12 -2.13 7.47
CA PRO A 99 -14.38 -1.87 6.78
C PRO A 99 -14.84 -3.09 5.96
N ILE A 100 -15.12 -4.21 6.63
CA ILE A 100 -15.69 -5.40 5.97
C ILE A 100 -17.11 -5.11 5.48
N LYS A 101 -17.47 -5.62 4.29
CA LYS A 101 -18.75 -5.33 3.61
C LYS A 101 -19.99 -5.72 4.43
N SER A 102 -19.87 -6.77 5.25
CA SER A 102 -20.94 -7.27 6.12
C SER A 102 -20.39 -8.28 7.12
N HIS A 103 -21.11 -8.54 8.21
CA HIS A 103 -20.82 -9.67 9.08
C HIS A 103 -20.81 -11.01 8.34
N VAL A 104 -19.94 -11.90 8.78
CA VAL A 104 -19.87 -13.30 8.36
C VAL A 104 -20.08 -14.18 9.59
N THR A 105 -20.99 -15.14 9.49
CA THR A 105 -21.25 -16.13 10.54
C THR A 105 -21.05 -17.53 10.02
N GLY A 106 -20.68 -18.44 10.92
CA GLY A 106 -20.57 -19.86 10.65
C GLY A 106 -21.52 -20.67 11.52
N ILE A 107 -21.99 -21.80 11.02
CA ILE A 107 -22.72 -22.81 11.80
C ILE A 107 -22.32 -24.22 11.34
N SER A 108 -22.39 -25.19 12.24
CA SER A 108 -22.30 -26.62 11.90
C SER A 108 -23.69 -27.26 11.91
N VAL A 109 -23.93 -28.15 10.95
CA VAL A 109 -25.13 -28.97 10.85
C VAL A 109 -24.70 -30.41 10.74
N GLY A 110 -25.23 -31.27 11.61
CA GLY A 110 -24.95 -32.70 11.60
C GLY A 110 -26.14 -33.50 11.09
N LEU A 111 -25.87 -34.73 10.66
CA LEU A 111 -26.89 -35.71 10.27
C LEU A 111 -26.67 -37.01 11.04
N ILE A 112 -27.75 -37.59 11.53
CA ILE A 112 -27.79 -38.96 12.02
C ILE A 112 -28.80 -39.73 11.18
N THR A 113 -28.42 -40.91 10.72
CA THR A 113 -29.25 -41.81 9.92
C THR A 113 -29.38 -43.18 10.58
N ASP A 114 -30.56 -43.80 10.43
CA ASP A 114 -30.82 -45.17 10.85
C ASP A 114 -31.84 -45.80 9.88
N GLY A 115 -31.34 -46.62 8.95
CA GLY A 115 -32.13 -47.14 7.84
C GLY A 115 -32.75 -46.00 7.01
N ASP A 116 -34.08 -45.95 6.96
CA ASP A 116 -34.82 -44.91 6.23
C ASP A 116 -35.05 -43.62 7.03
N LYS A 117 -34.63 -43.59 8.31
CA LYS A 117 -34.80 -42.41 9.18
C LYS A 117 -33.58 -41.52 9.10
N SER A 118 -33.81 -40.21 9.15
CA SER A 118 -32.76 -39.19 9.20
C SER A 118 -33.18 -38.07 10.15
N VAL A 119 -32.20 -37.53 10.88
CA VAL A 119 -32.37 -36.37 11.77
C VAL A 119 -31.22 -35.40 11.56
N MET A 120 -31.57 -34.15 11.28
CA MET A 120 -30.61 -33.05 11.12
C MET A 120 -30.50 -32.23 12.42
N LEU A 121 -29.28 -32.12 12.91
CA LEU A 121 -28.91 -31.38 14.12
C LEU A 121 -28.30 -30.03 13.74
N THR A 122 -28.56 -28.99 14.53
CA THR A 122 -28.03 -27.64 14.30
C THR A 122 -27.16 -27.24 15.48
N ASP A 123 -25.99 -26.67 15.20
CA ASP A 123 -24.96 -26.33 16.19
C ASP A 123 -24.46 -27.55 16.96
N ILE A 124 -23.95 -28.53 16.22
CA ILE A 124 -23.59 -29.82 16.79
C ILE A 124 -22.46 -29.74 17.81
N LEU A 125 -22.62 -30.53 18.87
CA LEU A 125 -21.60 -30.81 19.86
C LEU A 125 -20.53 -31.77 19.32
N GLY A 126 -19.39 -31.84 20.00
CA GLY A 126 -18.30 -32.77 19.64
C GLY A 126 -18.72 -34.24 19.67
N GLU A 127 -19.61 -34.64 20.59
CA GLU A 127 -20.15 -35.99 20.63
C GLU A 127 -21.11 -36.26 19.45
N GLU A 128 -21.94 -35.28 19.11
CA GLU A 128 -22.89 -35.38 17.99
C GLU A 128 -22.16 -35.44 16.64
N ASP A 129 -21.06 -34.70 16.48
CA ASP A 129 -20.13 -34.88 15.36
C ASP A 129 -19.55 -36.29 15.39
N HIS A 130 -18.96 -36.72 16.52
CA HIS A 130 -18.28 -38.02 16.61
C HIS A 130 -19.17 -39.19 16.18
N PHE A 131 -20.42 -39.23 16.67
CA PHE A 131 -21.39 -40.29 16.38
C PHE A 131 -22.27 -40.02 15.14
N GLY A 132 -22.24 -38.81 14.58
CA GLY A 132 -23.01 -38.44 13.39
C GLY A 132 -22.41 -38.96 12.08
N ASP A 133 -23.26 -39.05 11.06
CA ASP A 133 -22.97 -39.54 9.71
C ASP A 133 -22.47 -38.44 8.75
N MET A 134 -22.70 -37.17 9.10
CA MET A 134 -22.23 -36.00 8.36
C MET A 134 -21.92 -34.85 9.32
N ASP A 135 -20.86 -34.10 9.00
CA ASP A 135 -20.59 -32.76 9.54
C ASP A 135 -20.55 -31.74 8.40
N TYR A 136 -21.47 -30.79 8.46
CA TYR A 136 -21.68 -29.77 7.44
C TYR A 136 -21.42 -28.38 8.02
N LYS A 137 -20.29 -27.77 7.67
CA LYS A 137 -19.93 -26.42 8.12
C LYS A 137 -20.26 -25.39 7.04
N VAL A 138 -21.07 -24.41 7.37
CA VAL A 138 -21.51 -23.36 6.44
C VAL A 138 -21.23 -21.99 7.02
N ALA A 139 -20.50 -21.17 6.28
CA ALA A 139 -20.24 -19.78 6.62
C ALA A 139 -20.75 -18.80 5.56
N GLY A 140 -21.15 -17.60 5.98
CA GLY A 140 -21.53 -16.54 5.06
C GLY A 140 -22.29 -15.39 5.70
N THR A 141 -22.88 -14.56 4.84
CA THR A 141 -23.54 -13.30 5.19
C THR A 141 -25.05 -13.44 5.05
N ARG A 142 -25.81 -12.34 5.25
CA ARG A 142 -27.25 -12.31 4.91
C ARG A 142 -27.52 -12.57 3.42
N ASN A 143 -26.58 -12.18 2.56
CA ASN A 143 -26.74 -12.21 1.10
C ASN A 143 -26.33 -13.53 0.46
N GLY A 144 -25.65 -14.42 1.19
CA GLY A 144 -25.20 -15.68 0.60
C GLY A 144 -24.19 -16.45 1.45
N ILE A 145 -23.73 -17.56 0.89
CA ILE A 145 -22.72 -18.44 1.48
C ILE A 145 -21.35 -18.03 0.94
N THR A 146 -20.35 -17.94 1.82
CA THR A 146 -18.97 -17.58 1.46
C THR A 146 -18.02 -18.78 1.55
N SER A 147 -18.31 -19.75 2.40
CA SER A 147 -17.50 -20.97 2.54
C SER A 147 -18.35 -22.14 3.01
N ILE A 148 -18.03 -23.33 2.49
CA ILE A 148 -18.66 -24.60 2.85
C ILE A 148 -17.54 -25.62 3.07
N GLN A 149 -17.72 -26.48 4.07
CA GLN A 149 -16.96 -27.71 4.23
C GLN A 149 -17.92 -28.83 4.60
N VAL A 150 -17.71 -30.00 4.01
CA VAL A 150 -18.55 -31.17 4.23
C VAL A 150 -17.64 -32.34 4.51
N ASP A 151 -17.93 -33.07 5.58
CA ASP A 151 -17.36 -34.37 5.87
C ASP A 151 -18.50 -35.38 5.94
N LEU A 152 -18.38 -36.47 5.17
CA LEU A 152 -19.37 -37.53 5.09
C LEU A 152 -18.73 -38.83 5.57
N LYS A 153 -19.37 -39.49 6.55
CA LYS A 153 -18.95 -40.79 7.06
C LYS A 153 -19.73 -41.95 6.42
N ILE A 154 -20.74 -41.64 5.63
CA ILE A 154 -21.55 -42.57 4.86
C ILE A 154 -21.31 -42.41 3.35
N ALA A 155 -21.70 -43.41 2.56
CA ALA A 155 -21.44 -43.45 1.13
C ALA A 155 -22.05 -42.28 0.34
N GLY A 156 -23.10 -41.66 0.87
CA GLY A 156 -23.71 -40.48 0.28
C GLY A 156 -25.01 -40.09 0.97
N ILE A 157 -25.53 -38.93 0.57
CA ILE A 157 -26.81 -38.37 1.04
C ILE A 157 -27.67 -37.97 -0.15
N SER A 158 -28.99 -38.01 0.01
CA SER A 158 -29.90 -37.56 -1.03
C SER A 158 -29.82 -36.04 -1.22
N MET A 159 -30.15 -35.55 -2.42
CA MET A 159 -30.18 -34.12 -2.69
C MET A 159 -31.23 -33.37 -1.85
N ASP A 160 -32.26 -34.07 -1.35
CA ASP A 160 -33.25 -33.47 -0.48
C ASP A 160 -32.71 -33.26 0.94
N LEU A 161 -31.90 -34.19 1.46
CA LEU A 161 -31.18 -33.99 2.72
C LEU A 161 -30.16 -32.85 2.61
N VAL A 162 -29.47 -32.71 1.46
CA VAL A 162 -28.58 -31.58 1.22
C VAL A 162 -29.33 -30.24 1.30
N LYS A 163 -30.51 -30.14 0.66
CA LYS A 163 -31.34 -28.92 0.73
C LYS A 163 -31.79 -28.62 2.15
N GLU A 164 -32.22 -29.64 2.89
CA GLU A 164 -32.63 -29.49 4.29
C GLU A 164 -31.48 -28.99 5.16
N ALA A 165 -30.26 -29.54 4.96
CA ALA A 165 -29.07 -29.11 5.69
C ALA A 165 -28.77 -27.62 5.44
N PHE A 166 -28.86 -27.15 4.20
CA PHE A 166 -28.68 -25.73 3.88
C PHE A 166 -29.77 -24.84 4.48
N GLU A 167 -31.02 -25.28 4.49
CA GLU A 167 -32.11 -24.49 5.09
C GLU A 167 -31.93 -24.36 6.60
N LYS A 168 -31.58 -25.45 7.29
CA LYS A 168 -31.23 -25.42 8.72
C LYS A 168 -30.01 -24.55 9.00
N ALA A 169 -28.95 -24.69 8.19
CA ALA A 169 -27.76 -23.86 8.32
C ALA A 169 -28.08 -22.36 8.12
N LYS A 170 -28.96 -22.03 7.17
CA LYS A 170 -29.41 -20.66 6.93
C LYS A 170 -30.14 -20.12 8.15
N ILE A 171 -31.10 -20.85 8.71
CA ILE A 171 -31.84 -20.42 9.91
C ILE A 171 -30.88 -20.19 11.08
N GLY A 172 -29.99 -21.13 11.37
CA GLY A 172 -29.00 -21.00 12.44
C GLY A 172 -28.08 -19.80 12.25
N ARG A 173 -27.54 -19.62 11.04
CA ARG A 173 -26.70 -18.46 10.71
C ARG A 173 -27.41 -17.13 10.84
N MET A 174 -28.67 -17.03 10.42
CA MET A 174 -29.43 -15.77 10.55
C MET A 174 -29.63 -15.42 12.03
N SER A 175 -29.95 -16.42 12.87
CA SER A 175 -30.06 -16.18 14.31
C SER A 175 -28.74 -15.71 14.95
N LEU A 176 -27.59 -16.25 14.50
CA LEU A 176 -26.28 -15.78 14.96
C LEU A 176 -25.95 -14.38 14.43
N LEU A 177 -26.27 -14.09 13.17
CA LEU A 177 -26.10 -12.76 12.57
C LEU A 177 -26.88 -11.71 13.34
N ASP A 178 -28.14 -11.98 13.70
CA ASP A 178 -28.97 -11.07 14.47
C ASP A 178 -28.31 -10.72 15.82
N LYS A 179 -27.71 -11.71 16.50
CA LYS A 179 -26.99 -11.49 17.77
C LYS A 179 -25.70 -10.70 17.59
N MET A 180 -24.93 -10.99 16.55
CA MET A 180 -23.68 -10.29 16.27
C MET A 180 -23.91 -8.84 15.88
N GLU A 181 -24.91 -8.58 15.01
CA GLU A 181 -25.29 -7.22 14.60
C GLU A 181 -25.88 -6.40 15.75
N ALA A 182 -26.52 -7.06 16.72
CA ALA A 182 -26.98 -6.40 17.95
C ALA A 182 -25.81 -5.93 18.84
N GLU A 183 -24.66 -6.60 18.78
CA GLU A 183 -23.47 -6.24 19.55
C GLU A 183 -22.60 -5.21 18.80
N ILE A 184 -22.27 -5.48 17.53
CA ILE A 184 -21.53 -4.59 16.65
C ILE A 184 -22.31 -4.50 15.34
N SER A 185 -22.96 -3.38 15.06
CA SER A 185 -23.77 -3.28 13.84
C SER A 185 -22.95 -2.88 12.62
N GLN A 186 -21.86 -2.15 12.82
CA GLN A 186 -20.99 -1.62 11.77
C GLN A 186 -19.53 -1.56 12.26
N PRO A 187 -18.55 -1.59 11.34
CA PRO A 187 -17.14 -1.33 11.67
C PRO A 187 -16.96 -0.01 12.43
N LYS A 188 -16.02 0.04 13.37
CA LYS A 188 -15.65 1.31 14.00
C LYS A 188 -15.09 2.28 12.97
N ASN A 189 -15.44 3.56 13.10
CA ASN A 189 -14.96 4.64 12.21
C ASN A 189 -13.50 5.03 12.47
N THR A 190 -12.88 4.50 13.53
CA THR A 190 -11.54 4.85 13.95
C THR A 190 -10.73 3.58 14.20
N LEU A 191 -9.50 3.57 13.70
CA LEU A 191 -8.50 2.57 14.03
C LEU A 191 -7.92 2.86 15.43
N SER A 192 -7.30 1.83 16.04
CA SER A 192 -6.56 1.98 17.30
C SER A 192 -5.46 3.04 17.18
N ASP A 193 -5.24 3.82 18.24
CA ASP A 193 -4.15 4.81 18.31
C ASP A 193 -2.75 4.17 18.20
N TYR A 194 -2.65 2.89 18.53
CA TYR A 194 -1.42 2.12 18.43
C TYR A 194 -1.26 1.39 17.09
N ALA A 195 -2.30 1.40 16.25
CA ALA A 195 -2.18 0.89 14.90
C ALA A 195 -1.38 1.89 14.05
N PRO A 196 -0.48 1.43 13.16
CA PRO A 196 0.14 2.30 12.19
C PRO A 196 -0.98 2.95 11.37
N LYS A 197 -0.89 4.23 11.07
CA LYS A 197 -1.75 4.90 10.10
C LYS A 197 -1.08 4.75 8.74
N ILE A 198 -1.86 4.39 7.74
CA ILE A 198 -1.37 4.16 6.38
C ILE A 198 -2.07 5.14 5.45
N ASP A 199 -1.30 5.80 4.61
CA ASP A 199 -1.75 6.59 3.47
C ASP A 199 -1.13 6.03 2.19
N HIS A 200 -1.77 6.27 1.06
CA HIS A 200 -1.27 5.84 -0.24
C HIS A 200 -1.51 6.89 -1.33
N ILE A 201 -0.62 6.91 -2.31
CA ILE A 201 -0.72 7.77 -3.49
C ILE A 201 -0.33 6.98 -4.74
N GLN A 202 -1.05 7.23 -5.84
CA GLN A 202 -0.70 6.73 -7.16
C GLN A 202 0.17 7.76 -7.88
N ILE A 203 1.32 7.33 -8.38
CA ILE A 203 2.24 8.15 -9.16
C ILE A 203 2.51 7.49 -10.51
N ASP A 204 3.11 8.27 -11.41
CA ASP A 204 3.62 7.73 -12.68
C ASP A 204 4.83 6.81 -12.40
N PRO A 205 4.83 5.54 -12.88
CA PRO A 205 5.96 4.63 -12.73
C PRO A 205 7.31 5.19 -13.19
N GLU A 206 7.32 6.07 -14.20
CA GLU A 206 8.57 6.70 -14.68
C GLU A 206 9.21 7.61 -13.62
N LYS A 207 8.43 8.10 -12.65
CA LYS A 207 8.86 9.04 -11.61
C LYS A 207 9.33 8.36 -10.33
N ILE A 208 9.20 7.04 -10.21
CA ILE A 208 9.67 6.24 -9.06
C ILE A 208 11.15 6.53 -8.77
N GLY A 209 11.98 6.62 -9.82
CA GLY A 209 13.41 6.89 -9.69
C GLY A 209 13.74 8.20 -8.98
N GLY A 210 12.88 9.22 -9.12
CA GLY A 210 13.03 10.52 -8.44
C GLY A 210 12.80 10.44 -6.93
N ILE A 211 11.84 9.63 -6.49
CA ILE A 211 11.50 9.46 -5.07
C ILE A 211 12.54 8.61 -4.35
N ILE A 212 13.00 7.52 -4.98
CA ILE A 212 14.02 6.65 -4.40
C ILE A 212 15.35 7.40 -4.31
N GLY A 213 15.71 8.13 -5.38
CA GLY A 213 16.98 8.83 -5.52
C GLY A 213 18.17 7.88 -5.63
N PRO A 214 19.40 8.40 -5.86
CA PRO A 214 20.58 7.57 -6.07
C PRO A 214 20.90 6.71 -4.83
N GLY A 215 20.77 5.38 -4.98
CA GLY A 215 21.03 4.41 -3.92
C GLY A 215 20.00 4.42 -2.77
N GLY A 216 18.78 4.92 -3.00
CA GLY A 216 17.74 4.99 -1.98
C GLY A 216 17.96 6.08 -0.92
N LYS A 217 18.86 7.04 -1.17
CA LYS A 217 19.16 8.10 -0.19
C LYS A 217 17.96 9.01 0.08
N MET A 218 17.17 9.30 -0.96
CA MET A 218 16.07 10.25 -0.85
C MET A 218 14.93 9.66 -0.03
N ILE A 219 14.48 8.45 -0.38
CA ILE A 219 13.44 7.75 0.37
C ILE A 219 13.85 7.51 1.85
N ARG A 220 15.12 7.17 2.11
CA ARG A 220 15.63 7.03 3.49
C ARG A 220 15.65 8.35 4.25
N SER A 221 15.93 9.47 3.57
CA SER A 221 15.85 10.80 4.18
C SER A 221 14.43 11.16 4.57
N ILE A 222 13.44 10.87 3.71
CA ILE A 222 12.02 11.11 4.00
C ILE A 222 11.60 10.26 5.20
N GLN A 223 11.91 8.96 5.17
CA GLN A 223 11.61 8.04 6.26
C GLN A 223 12.20 8.48 7.61
N SER A 224 13.46 8.94 7.61
CA SER A 224 14.14 9.39 8.83
C SER A 224 13.63 10.73 9.35
N ASN A 225 13.28 11.68 8.46
CA ASN A 225 12.87 13.03 8.87
C ASN A 225 11.44 13.04 9.43
N TYR A 226 10.56 12.17 8.90
CA TYR A 226 9.14 12.11 9.29
C TYR A 226 8.79 10.88 10.12
N GLU A 227 9.80 10.09 10.53
CA GLU A 227 9.61 8.85 11.31
C GLU A 227 8.54 7.93 10.68
N CYS A 228 8.61 7.78 9.36
CA CYS A 228 7.66 7.00 8.58
C CYS A 228 8.37 5.90 7.76
N GLN A 229 7.62 4.88 7.38
CA GLN A 229 8.02 3.86 6.41
C GLN A 229 7.36 4.22 5.07
N VAL A 230 8.15 4.27 4.01
CA VAL A 230 7.69 4.54 2.64
C VAL A 230 8.06 3.35 1.78
N GLU A 231 7.06 2.70 1.21
CA GLU A 231 7.21 1.56 0.30
C GLU A 231 6.70 1.97 -1.08
N VAL A 232 7.45 1.64 -2.13
CA VAL A 232 7.11 2.00 -3.52
C VAL A 232 7.03 0.72 -4.34
N ASP A 233 5.92 0.53 -5.04
CA ASP A 233 5.72 -0.56 -5.98
C ASP A 233 6.11 -0.18 -7.39
N ASP A 234 6.44 -1.19 -8.20
CA ASP A 234 6.78 -1.03 -9.62
C ASP A 234 5.60 -0.47 -10.43
N ASP A 235 4.37 -0.65 -9.95
CA ASP A 235 3.14 -0.12 -10.55
C ASP A 235 2.87 1.37 -10.19
N GLY A 236 3.77 2.00 -9.44
CA GLY A 236 3.63 3.41 -9.05
C GLY A 236 2.70 3.64 -7.85
N VAL A 237 2.37 2.60 -7.08
CA VAL A 237 1.69 2.77 -5.78
C VAL A 237 2.75 3.07 -4.71
N VAL A 238 2.62 4.22 -4.05
CA VAL A 238 3.46 4.57 -2.89
C VAL A 238 2.64 4.48 -1.63
N VAL A 239 3.10 3.66 -0.68
CA VAL A 239 2.46 3.43 0.62
C VAL A 239 3.29 4.07 1.70
N ILE A 240 2.69 4.98 2.48
CA ILE A 240 3.33 5.71 3.57
C ILE A 240 2.69 5.26 4.87
N SER A 241 3.50 4.84 5.84
CA SER A 241 3.00 4.35 7.12
C SER A 241 3.79 4.88 8.31
N SER A 242 3.09 5.32 9.35
CA SER A 242 3.69 5.76 10.62
C SER A 242 2.65 5.74 11.73
N LEU A 243 3.03 5.96 12.99
CA LEU A 243 2.07 6.06 14.09
C LEU A 243 1.25 7.38 14.05
N SER A 244 1.71 8.38 13.31
CA SER A 244 1.11 9.72 13.26
C SER A 244 0.56 10.06 11.87
N ALA A 245 -0.73 10.40 11.80
CA ALA A 245 -1.35 10.84 10.56
C ALA A 245 -0.69 12.11 10.01
N GLU A 246 -0.23 13.00 10.90
CA GLU A 246 0.42 14.24 10.53
C GLU A 246 1.78 13.98 9.85
N ASN A 247 2.52 12.97 10.33
CA ASN A 247 3.79 12.59 9.72
C ASN A 247 3.60 11.98 8.34
N ASN A 248 2.56 11.15 8.17
CA ASN A 248 2.19 10.62 6.86
C ASN A 248 1.86 11.75 5.88
N GLN A 249 1.07 12.74 6.30
CA GLN A 249 0.71 13.86 5.44
C GLN A 249 1.94 14.67 5.01
N LYS A 250 2.85 14.98 5.93
CA LYS A 250 4.10 15.69 5.59
C LYS A 250 4.96 14.91 4.61
N ALA A 251 5.09 13.60 4.80
CA ALA A 251 5.81 12.73 3.88
C ALA A 251 5.13 12.69 2.50
N ARG A 252 3.79 12.62 2.47
CA ARG A 252 2.98 12.65 1.25
C ARG A 252 3.18 13.96 0.48
N ASP A 253 3.06 15.10 1.13
CA ASP A 253 3.20 16.42 0.51
C ASP A 253 4.56 16.57 -0.19
N ILE A 254 5.62 16.01 0.41
CA ILE A 254 6.97 16.00 -0.16
C ILE A 254 7.09 15.06 -1.35
N ILE A 255 6.51 13.87 -1.26
CA ILE A 255 6.52 12.93 -2.39
C ILE A 255 5.73 13.53 -3.56
N GLU A 256 4.58 14.13 -3.30
CA GLU A 256 3.80 14.86 -4.30
C GLU A 256 4.60 16.02 -4.91
N ALA A 257 5.34 16.79 -4.09
CA ALA A 257 6.20 17.86 -4.60
C ALA A 257 7.33 17.37 -5.53
N ILE A 258 7.93 16.20 -5.24
CA ILE A 258 8.98 15.59 -6.08
C ILE A 258 8.41 15.12 -7.42
N VAL A 259 7.22 14.52 -7.40
CA VAL A 259 6.55 13.93 -8.57
C VAL A 259 5.86 14.98 -9.43
N ARG A 260 5.41 16.08 -8.82
CA ARG A 260 4.76 17.18 -9.52
C ARG A 260 5.69 17.71 -10.61
N GLU A 261 5.14 17.81 -11.81
CA GLU A 261 5.87 18.42 -12.92
C GLU A 261 5.86 19.93 -12.74
N PRO A 262 7.02 20.58 -12.89
CA PRO A 262 7.10 22.03 -12.92
C PRO A 262 6.43 22.54 -14.20
N GLU A 263 5.14 22.87 -14.14
CA GLU A 263 4.46 23.55 -15.23
C GLU A 263 4.81 25.05 -15.23
N VAL A 264 4.92 25.62 -16.44
CA VAL A 264 5.15 27.06 -16.61
C VAL A 264 4.00 27.84 -15.97
N GLY A 265 4.33 28.72 -15.03
CA GLY A 265 3.38 29.53 -14.27
C GLY A 265 3.10 29.05 -12.84
N MET A 266 3.61 27.89 -12.42
CA MET A 266 3.53 27.46 -11.02
C MET A 266 4.48 28.26 -10.11
N GLU A 267 4.03 28.53 -8.89
CA GLU A 267 4.74 29.30 -7.87
C GLU A 267 5.19 28.37 -6.75
N PHE A 268 6.47 28.44 -6.39
CA PHE A 268 7.09 27.60 -5.37
C PHE A 268 7.88 28.46 -4.37
N GLU A 269 7.98 28.00 -3.13
CA GLU A 269 8.95 28.52 -2.15
C GLU A 269 10.19 27.62 -2.19
N GLY A 270 11.38 28.23 -2.31
CA GLY A 270 12.62 27.48 -2.40
C GLY A 270 13.79 28.18 -1.72
N GLU A 271 14.76 27.39 -1.29
CA GLU A 271 15.98 27.87 -0.62
C GLU A 271 17.08 28.16 -1.64
N VAL A 272 17.77 29.30 -1.51
CA VAL A 272 18.91 29.65 -2.36
C VAL A 272 20.13 28.80 -1.95
N LYS A 273 20.43 27.74 -2.71
CA LYS A 273 21.61 26.88 -2.45
C LYS A 273 22.91 27.50 -2.92
N ARG A 274 22.90 28.24 -4.03
CA ARG A 274 24.12 28.78 -4.63
C ARG A 274 23.86 30.04 -5.43
N ILE A 275 24.75 31.02 -5.28
CA ILE A 275 24.73 32.26 -6.06
C ILE A 275 25.87 32.24 -7.08
N MET A 276 25.60 32.69 -8.30
CA MET A 276 26.59 32.96 -9.35
C MET A 276 26.43 34.39 -9.86
N ASN A 277 27.45 34.90 -10.56
CA ASN A 277 27.45 36.27 -11.09
C ASN A 277 26.29 36.60 -12.06
N PHE A 278 25.63 35.58 -12.60
CA PHE A 278 24.54 35.74 -13.58
C PHE A 278 23.16 35.31 -13.05
N GLY A 279 23.07 34.77 -11.83
CA GLY A 279 21.81 34.31 -11.25
C GLY A 279 21.98 33.50 -9.96
N ALA A 280 20.86 33.21 -9.31
CA ALA A 280 20.78 32.37 -8.12
C ALA A 280 20.16 31.01 -8.46
N PHE A 281 20.72 29.93 -7.91
CA PHE A 281 20.13 28.59 -7.94
C PHE A 281 19.26 28.42 -6.72
N VAL A 282 17.96 28.24 -6.96
CA VAL A 282 16.94 28.05 -5.93
C VAL A 282 16.46 26.61 -5.99
N GLU A 283 16.56 25.89 -4.88
CA GLU A 283 15.99 24.56 -4.72
C GLU A 283 14.52 24.70 -4.34
N PHE A 284 13.62 24.46 -5.30
CA PHE A 284 12.17 24.60 -5.13
C PHE A 284 11.47 23.26 -4.83
N SER A 285 12.17 22.15 -5.08
CA SER A 285 11.75 20.79 -4.74
C SER A 285 12.99 19.99 -4.40
N PRO A 286 12.94 19.03 -3.45
CA PRO A 286 14.11 18.27 -3.06
C PRO A 286 14.82 17.62 -4.25
N GLY A 287 16.10 17.96 -4.46
CA GLY A 287 16.91 17.46 -5.57
C GLY A 287 16.66 18.13 -6.94
N ARG A 288 15.80 19.16 -7.02
CA ARG A 288 15.57 19.97 -8.23
C ARG A 288 15.90 21.44 -7.99
N GLU A 289 16.89 21.94 -8.74
CA GLU A 289 17.30 23.34 -8.73
C GLU A 289 16.79 24.06 -9.98
N GLY A 290 16.30 25.28 -9.81
CA GLY A 290 16.01 26.20 -10.90
C GLY A 290 16.95 27.41 -10.89
N LEU A 291 17.24 27.96 -12.06
CA LEU A 291 18.06 29.16 -12.22
C LEU A 291 17.17 30.39 -12.26
N CYS A 292 17.32 31.28 -11.27
CA CYS A 292 16.77 32.63 -11.34
C CYS A 292 17.84 33.57 -11.91
N HIS A 293 17.69 33.97 -13.18
CA HIS A 293 18.62 34.90 -13.83
C HIS A 293 18.56 36.28 -13.16
N ILE A 294 19.67 37.04 -13.16
CA ILE A 294 19.75 38.34 -12.48
C ILE A 294 18.64 39.33 -12.91
N SER A 295 18.22 39.27 -14.17
CA SER A 295 17.15 40.10 -14.73
C SER A 295 15.73 39.69 -14.32
N GLN A 296 15.59 38.58 -13.59
CA GLN A 296 14.33 38.00 -13.13
C GLN A 296 14.20 38.03 -11.60
N LEU A 297 15.21 38.57 -10.89
CA LEU A 297 15.21 38.72 -9.42
C LEU A 297 14.38 39.92 -8.94
N SER A 298 14.38 41.03 -9.66
CA SER A 298 13.66 42.27 -9.29
C SER A 298 13.31 43.10 -10.53
N TYR A 299 12.35 44.02 -10.39
CA TYR A 299 12.02 45.04 -11.39
C TYR A 299 13.04 46.17 -11.46
N GLU A 300 13.79 46.39 -10.37
CA GLU A 300 14.86 47.38 -10.29
C GLU A 300 16.14 46.87 -10.94
N ARG A 301 17.01 47.79 -11.37
CA ARG A 301 18.26 47.44 -12.05
C ARG A 301 19.28 46.93 -11.04
N THR A 302 19.28 45.62 -10.81
CA THR A 302 20.23 44.95 -9.93
C THR A 302 21.57 44.74 -10.63
N GLU A 303 22.66 45.25 -10.04
CA GLU A 303 24.02 45.02 -10.55
C GLU A 303 24.61 43.70 -10.04
N LYS A 304 24.25 43.26 -8.84
CA LYS A 304 24.67 41.97 -8.28
C LYS A 304 23.49 41.17 -7.74
N VAL A 305 23.59 39.85 -7.84
CA VAL A 305 22.60 38.91 -7.29
C VAL A 305 22.57 38.97 -5.76
N GLU A 306 23.75 39.18 -5.16
CA GLU A 306 23.96 39.31 -3.72
C GLU A 306 23.23 40.50 -3.08
N ASP A 307 22.80 41.47 -3.88
CA ASP A 307 22.07 42.65 -3.39
C ASP A 307 20.60 42.31 -3.06
N VAL A 308 20.07 41.19 -3.55
CA VAL A 308 18.64 40.81 -3.46
C VAL A 308 18.43 39.50 -2.72
N VAL A 309 19.34 38.54 -2.85
CA VAL A 309 19.21 37.22 -2.23
C VAL A 309 20.55 36.76 -1.65
N ASN A 310 20.52 36.15 -0.47
CA ASN A 310 21.66 35.49 0.15
C ASN A 310 21.56 33.97 0.06
N ILE A 311 22.70 33.29 0.22
CA ILE A 311 22.72 31.82 0.34
C ILE A 311 21.96 31.43 1.61
N GLY A 312 20.97 30.55 1.48
CA GLY A 312 20.10 30.11 2.56
C GLY A 312 18.78 30.87 2.68
N ASP A 313 18.54 31.91 1.88
CA ASP A 313 17.26 32.63 1.90
C ASP A 313 16.14 31.77 1.27
N VAL A 314 14.96 31.78 1.90
CA VAL A 314 13.74 31.16 1.36
C VAL A 314 12.98 32.21 0.55
N VAL A 315 12.88 32.00 -0.76
CA VAL A 315 12.28 32.94 -1.71
C VAL A 315 11.13 32.30 -2.48
N LYS A 316 10.06 33.08 -2.73
CA LYS A 316 9.00 32.69 -3.66
C LYS A 316 9.47 32.91 -5.10
N VAL A 317 9.31 31.90 -5.94
CA VAL A 317 9.76 31.88 -7.33
C VAL A 317 8.70 31.26 -8.23
N LYS A 318 8.53 31.83 -9.43
CA LYS A 318 7.61 31.32 -10.47
C LYS A 318 8.37 30.72 -11.63
N ILE A 319 7.89 29.60 -12.15
CA ILE A 319 8.52 28.92 -13.30
C ILE A 319 8.13 29.64 -14.58
N ILE A 320 9.10 30.20 -15.30
CA ILE A 320 8.87 30.90 -16.58
C ILE A 320 9.07 29.97 -17.76
N LYS A 321 10.07 29.09 -17.68
CA LYS A 321 10.42 28.24 -18.81
C LYS A 321 11.03 26.94 -18.31
N VAL A 322 10.65 25.84 -18.95
CA VAL A 322 11.34 24.56 -18.85
C VAL A 322 11.95 24.29 -20.21
N ASP A 323 13.27 24.14 -20.28
CA ASP A 323 14.01 23.86 -21.52
C ASP A 323 14.09 22.35 -21.77
N ASP A 324 14.33 21.93 -23.02
CA ASP A 324 14.37 20.51 -23.44
C ASP A 324 15.42 19.65 -22.70
N MET A 325 16.34 20.28 -21.97
CA MET A 325 17.33 19.64 -21.10
C MET A 325 16.89 19.57 -19.62
N ASN A 326 15.60 19.73 -19.32
CA ASN A 326 15.03 19.83 -17.95
C ASN A 326 15.66 20.95 -17.09
N ARG A 327 16.15 22.02 -17.73
CA ARG A 327 16.60 23.23 -17.02
C ARG A 327 15.42 24.15 -16.80
N ILE A 328 15.24 24.58 -15.56
CA ILE A 328 14.07 25.36 -15.11
C ILE A 328 14.53 26.79 -14.87
N ASP A 329 13.99 27.72 -15.66
CA ASP A 329 14.19 29.15 -15.48
C ASP A 329 13.11 29.69 -14.53
N LEU A 330 13.57 30.25 -13.42
CA LEU A 330 12.75 30.83 -12.37
C LEU A 330 12.73 32.36 -12.45
N SER A 331 11.66 32.95 -11.93
CA SER A 331 11.55 34.40 -11.79
C SER A 331 10.82 34.79 -10.51
N MET A 332 11.42 35.74 -9.80
CA MET A 332 10.80 36.45 -8.68
C MET A 332 10.01 37.67 -9.20
N ARG A 333 10.37 38.19 -10.37
CA ARG A 333 9.70 39.33 -11.00
C ARG A 333 8.27 38.99 -11.42
N ALA A 334 8.02 37.77 -11.90
CA ALA A 334 6.71 37.33 -12.37
C ALA A 334 5.65 37.12 -11.26
N LEU A 335 6.00 37.39 -10.00
CA LEU A 335 5.11 37.33 -8.82
C LEU A 335 4.57 38.70 -8.40
N HIS A 336 5.17 39.80 -8.87
CA HIS A 336 4.74 41.16 -8.54
C HIS A 336 4.18 41.84 -9.79
N ASP A 337 3.10 42.61 -9.64
CA ASP A 337 2.57 43.40 -10.76
C ASP A 337 3.63 44.42 -11.23
N PRO A 338 3.79 44.61 -12.55
CA PRO A 338 4.75 45.58 -13.06
C PRO A 338 4.40 46.99 -12.56
N PRO A 339 5.37 47.75 -12.03
CA PRO A 339 5.14 49.15 -11.66
C PRO A 339 4.72 49.96 -12.91
N GLU A 340 3.82 50.93 -12.73
CA GLU A 340 3.26 51.75 -13.82
C GLU A 340 4.37 52.34 -14.71
N GLY A 341 4.44 51.91 -15.97
CA GLY A 341 5.38 52.42 -16.99
C GLY A 341 6.55 51.51 -17.35
N TRP A 342 6.60 50.26 -16.89
CA TRP A 342 7.69 49.34 -17.24
C TRP A 342 7.55 48.78 -18.67
N VAL A 343 8.53 49.08 -19.53
CA VAL A 343 8.61 48.59 -20.93
C VAL A 343 9.64 47.47 -21.00
N GLU A 344 9.23 46.32 -21.53
CA GLU A 344 10.10 45.14 -21.65
C GLU A 344 11.32 45.45 -22.53
N PRO A 345 12.57 45.25 -22.04
CA PRO A 345 13.76 45.50 -22.84
C PRO A 345 13.73 44.64 -24.10
N PRO A 346 14.02 45.19 -25.29
CA PRO A 346 13.97 44.43 -26.53
C PRO A 346 14.93 43.24 -26.46
N LYS A 347 14.43 42.04 -26.77
CA LYS A 347 15.25 40.83 -26.92
C LYS A 347 16.35 41.12 -27.93
N ARG A 348 17.61 41.19 -27.47
CA ARG A 348 18.77 41.30 -28.36
C ARG A 348 18.82 40.06 -29.25
N GLU A 349 18.44 40.21 -30.51
CA GLU A 349 18.67 39.18 -31.53
C GLU A 349 20.16 38.83 -31.55
N ARG A 350 20.46 37.56 -31.28
CA ARG A 350 21.81 37.02 -31.42
C ARG A 350 22.22 37.19 -32.88
N ARG A 351 23.17 38.10 -33.13
CA ARG A 351 23.80 38.26 -34.45
C ARG A 351 24.31 36.89 -34.93
N PRO A 352 24.01 36.47 -36.17
CA PRO A 352 24.51 35.21 -36.70
C PRO A 352 26.04 35.25 -36.73
N SER A 353 26.65 34.21 -36.17
CA SER A 353 28.11 34.02 -36.17
C SER A 353 28.61 33.99 -37.62
N ARG A 354 29.43 34.96 -37.99
CA ARG A 354 30.16 34.98 -39.28
C ARG A 354 31.14 33.82 -39.28
N HIS A 355 30.75 32.69 -39.87
CA HIS A 355 31.68 31.63 -40.26
C HIS A 355 32.41 32.08 -41.54
N GLY A 356 33.51 32.80 -41.37
CA GLY A 356 34.47 33.11 -42.42
C GLY A 356 35.41 31.93 -42.63
N GLY A 357 35.47 31.45 -43.88
CA GLY A 357 36.25 30.28 -44.27
C GLY A 357 37.77 30.45 -44.14
N GLY A 358 38.44 29.30 -44.00
CA GLY A 358 39.89 29.18 -44.03
C GLY A 358 40.30 27.74 -44.28
N GLY A 359 40.16 27.28 -45.53
CA GLY A 359 40.72 26.01 -45.96
C GLY A 359 42.25 26.08 -46.00
N ARG A 360 42.92 25.11 -45.39
CA ARG A 360 44.29 24.67 -45.72
C ARG A 360 44.45 23.21 -45.33
N GLY A 361 44.57 22.35 -46.35
CA GLY A 361 44.97 20.96 -46.15
C GLY A 361 46.46 20.82 -45.85
N ARG A 362 46.83 19.73 -45.17
CA ARG A 362 47.83 18.74 -45.61
C ARG A 362 48.13 17.73 -44.50
N HIS A 363 48.49 16.54 -44.98
CA HIS A 363 49.40 15.54 -44.39
C HIS A 363 48.84 14.47 -43.43
N SER A 364 48.42 13.36 -44.07
CA SER A 364 49.08 12.04 -43.97
C SER A 364 50.25 11.96 -42.99
N GLY A 365 50.07 11.11 -41.96
CA GLY A 365 51.07 10.84 -40.92
C GLY A 365 50.75 9.55 -40.17
N ASN A 366 50.96 8.43 -40.85
CA ASN A 366 51.38 7.11 -40.34
C ASN A 366 51.35 6.88 -38.80
N ARG A 367 50.43 6.03 -38.31
CA ARG A 367 50.51 5.47 -36.95
C ARG A 367 50.20 3.96 -36.98
N PRO A 368 51.15 3.09 -36.61
CA PRO A 368 50.98 1.63 -36.71
C PRO A 368 50.12 1.06 -35.57
N PRO A 369 49.54 -0.14 -35.74
CA PRO A 369 48.59 -0.74 -34.79
C PRO A 369 49.29 -1.22 -33.52
N ARG A 370 48.72 -0.89 -32.36
CA ARG A 370 49.17 -1.40 -31.06
C ARG A 370 48.73 -2.85 -30.88
N LYS A 371 49.73 -3.71 -30.66
CA LYS A 371 49.64 -5.14 -30.36
C LYS A 371 48.75 -5.45 -29.15
N ASN A 372 48.05 -6.57 -29.30
CA ASN A 372 47.45 -7.41 -28.27
C ASN A 372 48.27 -7.51 -26.98
N PHE A 373 47.60 -7.29 -25.84
CA PHE A 373 47.99 -7.88 -24.57
C PHE A 373 46.86 -8.83 -24.12
N SER A 374 47.15 -10.12 -24.25
CA SER A 374 46.47 -11.20 -23.54
C SER A 374 47.23 -11.46 -22.24
N ARG A 375 46.49 -11.42 -21.12
CA ARG A 375 46.76 -12.01 -19.79
C ARG A 375 45.41 -11.91 -19.08
N GLY A 376 44.71 -12.96 -18.66
CA GLY A 376 45.18 -14.21 -18.09
C GLY A 376 44.78 -14.22 -16.61
N GLY A 377 43.65 -14.85 -16.30
CA GLY A 377 43.26 -15.54 -15.06
C GLY A 377 43.40 -14.81 -13.71
N ARG A 378 42.27 -14.60 -13.03
CA ARG A 378 41.73 -15.53 -12.02
C ARG A 378 40.24 -15.28 -11.80
#